data_AF-A0AA42NJ20-F1
#
_entry.id   AF-A0AA42NJ20-F1
#
_cell.length_a   1.000
_cell.length_b   1.000
_cell.length_c   1.000
_cell.angle_alpha   90.00
_cell.angle_beta   90.00
_cell.angle_gamma   90.00
#
_symmetry.space_group_name_H-M   'P 1'
#
loop_
_entity.id
_entity.type
_entity.pdbx_description
1 polymer ?
#
loop_
_entity_poly.entity_id
_entity_poly.type
_entity_poly.pdbx_seq_one_letter_code
_entity_poly.pdbx_strand_id
1 'polypeptide(L)'
;MIPAPFRFAALCLVLGVSPGAFAACPAGQVEICFNGCLCVPEFERVKEDVVNLAALSLERWILQSRATALSRGTRPVPPSIREQLLSYYDRELLDAVRFRVGGHEELDVATAMLQNPDVQAVTLVDVVVFRNEEDAELDIALWAHELHHVRQYRQWGSAGFAQRYTRDFEAVEGPAYDVQLQVARDIRRR
;
A
#
# COMPACT_ATOMS: atom_id res chain seq x y z
N MET A 1 16.93 92.37 -23.11
CA MET A 1 17.28 91.85 -24.45
C MET A 1 17.19 90.33 -24.40
N ILE A 2 16.26 89.79 -25.19
CA ILE A 2 15.86 88.37 -25.39
C ILE A 2 16.86 87.77 -26.43
N PRO A 3 17.27 86.46 -26.43
CA PRO A 3 16.32 85.35 -26.58
C PRO A 3 16.56 84.02 -25.86
N ALA A 4 15.44 83.29 -25.72
CA ALA A 4 15.31 81.85 -25.44
C ALA A 4 15.67 81.02 -26.70
N PRO A 5 15.29 79.73 -26.84
CA PRO A 5 15.24 78.58 -25.93
C PRO A 5 16.02 77.38 -26.52
N PHE A 6 16.42 76.37 -25.73
CA PHE A 6 16.65 75.04 -26.31
C PHE A 6 16.07 73.94 -25.41
N ARG A 7 14.88 73.49 -25.83
CA ARG A 7 14.27 72.23 -25.42
C ARG A 7 15.07 71.10 -26.08
N PHE A 8 15.81 70.32 -25.30
CA PHE A 8 16.22 68.99 -25.73
C PHE A 8 15.33 67.97 -25.03
N ALA A 9 14.34 67.48 -25.78
CA ALA A 9 13.60 66.29 -25.41
C ALA A 9 14.58 65.09 -25.51
N ALA A 10 15.00 64.56 -24.37
CA ALA A 10 15.72 63.30 -24.33
C ALA A 10 14.72 62.17 -24.62
N LEU A 11 14.77 61.65 -25.84
CA LEU A 11 14.03 60.46 -26.26
C LEU A 11 14.66 59.24 -25.57
N CYS A 12 14.03 58.75 -24.49
CA CYS A 12 14.38 57.48 -23.89
C CYS A 12 14.01 56.34 -24.87
N LEU A 13 14.99 55.87 -25.64
CA LEU A 13 14.88 54.64 -26.41
C LEU A 13 14.94 53.46 -25.43
N VAL A 14 13.80 53.05 -24.91
CA VAL A 14 13.67 51.76 -24.21
C VAL A 14 13.78 50.70 -25.29
N LEU A 15 14.98 50.14 -25.46
CA LEU A 15 15.13 48.86 -26.13
C LEU A 15 14.39 47.83 -25.28
N GLY A 16 13.16 47.52 -25.69
CA GLY A 16 12.41 46.38 -25.19
C GLY A 16 13.16 45.10 -25.55
N VAL A 17 14.12 44.73 -24.70
CA VAL A 17 14.53 43.34 -24.59
C VAL A 17 13.32 42.63 -24.00
N SER A 18 12.52 42.00 -24.86
CA SER A 18 11.61 40.97 -24.40
C SER A 18 12.49 39.94 -23.68
N PRO A 19 12.36 39.75 -22.36
CA PRO A 19 12.85 38.51 -21.81
C PRO A 19 11.92 37.48 -22.41
N GLY A 20 12.40 36.74 -23.42
CA GLY A 20 11.91 35.40 -23.65
C GLY A 20 12.17 34.67 -22.36
N ALA A 21 11.21 34.75 -21.43
CA ALA A 21 11.19 33.93 -20.26
C ALA A 21 11.11 32.51 -20.82
N PHE A 22 12.25 31.82 -20.83
CA PHE A 22 12.23 30.38 -20.71
C PHE A 22 11.50 30.14 -19.39
N ALA A 23 10.18 29.96 -19.48
CA ALA A 23 9.39 29.50 -18.37
C ALA A 23 9.89 28.07 -18.12
N ALA A 24 10.90 27.95 -17.26
CA ALA A 24 11.32 26.66 -16.74
C ALA A 24 10.06 25.94 -16.27
N CYS A 25 9.89 24.69 -16.70
CA CYS A 25 8.70 23.93 -16.38
C CYS A 25 8.41 23.97 -14.87
N PRO A 26 7.13 24.02 -14.45
CA PRO A 26 6.75 23.94 -13.04
C PRO A 26 7.44 22.77 -12.35
N ALA A 27 7.73 22.91 -11.05
CA ALA A 27 8.40 21.87 -10.29
C ALA A 27 7.69 20.51 -10.44
N GLY A 28 8.38 19.53 -11.04
CA GLY A 28 7.83 18.20 -11.35
C GLY A 28 7.37 17.97 -12.76
N GLN A 29 7.70 18.89 -13.63
CA GLN A 29 7.59 18.72 -15.05
C GLN A 29 8.97 18.82 -15.67
N VAL A 30 9.19 18.02 -16.71
CA VAL A 30 10.36 18.07 -17.57
C VAL A 30 9.93 18.60 -18.93
N GLU A 31 10.81 19.37 -19.55
CA GLU A 31 10.57 19.88 -20.90
C GLU A 31 10.92 18.81 -21.93
N ILE A 32 9.99 18.51 -22.84
CA ILE A 32 10.25 17.67 -24.02
C ILE A 32 9.96 18.50 -25.26
N CYS A 33 10.95 18.62 -26.14
CA CYS A 33 10.85 19.42 -27.36
C CYS A 33 10.79 18.53 -28.62
N PHE A 34 9.69 18.61 -29.36
CA PHE A 34 9.55 18.04 -30.69
C PHE A 34 8.71 18.97 -31.59
N ASN A 35 9.37 19.74 -32.46
CA ASN A 35 8.77 20.86 -33.24
C ASN A 35 8.05 21.93 -32.38
N GLY A 36 8.32 21.95 -31.08
CA GLY A 36 7.76 22.81 -30.05
C GLY A 36 8.05 22.18 -28.68
N CYS A 37 8.23 22.97 -27.63
CA CYS A 37 8.51 22.47 -26.29
C CYS A 37 7.23 22.39 -25.45
N LEU A 38 7.03 21.25 -24.79
CA LEU A 38 5.93 21.03 -23.85
C LEU A 38 6.51 20.58 -22.52
N CYS A 39 5.95 21.10 -21.43
CA CYS A 39 6.20 20.58 -20.09
C CYS A 39 5.32 19.37 -19.83
N VAL A 40 5.93 18.21 -19.59
CA VAL A 40 5.23 16.97 -19.22
C VAL A 40 5.61 16.56 -17.80
N PRO A 41 4.72 15.91 -17.03
CA PRO A 41 5.07 15.37 -15.73
C PRO A 41 6.28 14.43 -15.81
N GLU A 42 7.14 14.51 -14.82
CA GLU A 42 8.26 13.57 -14.67
C GLU A 42 7.72 12.14 -14.49
N PHE A 43 8.22 11.20 -15.29
CA PHE A 43 7.73 9.82 -15.32
C PHE A 43 7.75 9.15 -13.93
N GLU A 44 8.80 9.37 -13.14
CA GLU A 44 8.90 8.82 -11.78
C GLU A 44 7.86 9.38 -10.82
N ARG A 45 7.46 10.66 -10.97
CA ARG A 45 6.37 11.23 -10.15
C ARG A 45 5.02 10.63 -10.52
N VAL A 46 4.75 10.46 -11.81
CA VAL A 46 3.52 9.81 -12.27
C VAL A 46 3.45 8.38 -11.72
N LYS A 47 4.56 7.66 -11.75
CA LYS A 47 4.65 6.31 -11.16
C LYS A 47 4.39 6.33 -9.66
N GLU A 48 5.02 7.24 -8.92
CA GLU A 48 4.85 7.37 -7.47
C GLU A 48 3.42 7.77 -7.10
N ASP A 49 2.79 8.69 -7.83
CA ASP A 49 1.39 9.07 -7.64
C ASP A 49 0.45 7.88 -7.87
N VAL A 50 0.70 7.08 -8.92
CA VAL A 50 -0.06 5.85 -9.20
C VAL A 50 0.08 4.85 -8.05
N VAL A 51 1.31 4.62 -7.57
CA VAL A 51 1.57 3.73 -6.42
C VAL A 51 0.83 4.22 -5.18
N ASN A 52 0.87 5.53 -4.89
CA ASN A 52 0.19 6.10 -3.73
C ASN A 52 -1.34 5.97 -3.84
N LEU A 53 -1.92 6.18 -5.03
CA LEU A 53 -3.35 5.97 -5.25
C LEU A 53 -3.76 4.49 -5.11
N ALA A 54 -2.93 3.57 -5.61
CA ALA A 54 -3.14 2.14 -5.45
C ALA A 54 -3.06 1.73 -3.96
N ALA A 55 -2.07 2.23 -3.21
CA ALA A 55 -1.95 1.98 -1.77
C ALA A 55 -3.15 2.51 -0.98
N LEU A 56 -3.65 3.72 -1.28
CA LEU A 56 -4.87 4.25 -0.67
C LEU A 56 -6.10 3.40 -0.96
N SER A 57 -6.20 2.87 -2.19
CA SER A 57 -7.31 2.01 -2.59
C SER A 57 -7.26 0.67 -1.86
N LEU A 58 -6.07 0.07 -1.76
CA LEU A 58 -5.82 -1.16 -1.01
C LEU A 58 -6.13 -0.99 0.48
N GLU A 59 -5.68 0.11 1.12
CA GLU A 59 -5.99 0.38 2.52
C GLU A 59 -7.51 0.48 2.77
N ARG A 60 -8.23 1.23 1.92
CA ARG A 60 -9.69 1.36 2.07
C ARG A 60 -10.37 0.00 1.95
N TRP A 61 -9.95 -0.81 0.98
CA TRP A 61 -10.48 -2.14 0.80
C TRP A 61 -10.22 -3.01 2.04
N ILE A 62 -8.99 -3.02 2.58
CA ILE A 62 -8.66 -3.77 3.81
C ILE A 62 -9.60 -3.39 4.95
N LEU A 63 -9.76 -2.09 5.21
CA LEU A 63 -10.58 -1.59 6.33
C LEU A 63 -12.07 -1.87 6.13
N GLN A 64 -12.58 -1.73 4.92
CA GLN A 64 -13.97 -2.02 4.60
C GLN A 64 -14.27 -3.52 4.70
N SER A 65 -13.41 -4.37 4.13
CA SER A 65 -13.52 -5.82 4.20
C SER A 65 -13.45 -6.30 5.65
N ARG A 66 -12.57 -5.70 6.48
CA ARG A 66 -12.53 -5.97 7.92
C ARG A 66 -13.86 -5.66 8.61
N ALA A 67 -14.43 -4.48 8.34
CA ALA A 67 -15.70 -4.07 8.95
C ALA A 67 -16.86 -5.01 8.54
N THR A 68 -16.88 -5.43 7.27
CA THR A 68 -17.84 -6.43 6.75
C THR A 68 -17.65 -7.79 7.43
N ALA A 69 -16.41 -8.27 7.55
CA ALA A 69 -16.11 -9.52 8.22
C ALA A 69 -16.52 -9.49 9.69
N LEU A 70 -16.30 -8.38 10.41
CA LEU A 70 -16.76 -8.22 11.79
C LEU A 70 -18.28 -8.19 11.91
N SER A 71 -18.97 -7.46 11.05
CA SER A 71 -20.44 -7.32 11.10
C SER A 71 -21.18 -8.62 10.80
N ARG A 72 -20.60 -9.47 9.93
CA ARG A 72 -21.11 -10.81 9.64
C ARG A 72 -20.81 -11.80 10.79
N GLY A 73 -19.97 -11.44 11.77
CA GLY A 73 -19.67 -12.22 12.98
C GLY A 73 -18.45 -13.13 12.88
N THR A 74 -17.53 -13.05 13.84
CA THR A 74 -16.23 -13.74 13.80
C THR A 74 -15.99 -14.62 15.03
N ARG A 75 -15.10 -15.59 14.93
CA ARG A 75 -14.66 -16.47 16.02
C ARG A 75 -13.24 -16.11 16.48
N PRO A 76 -12.86 -16.35 17.75
CA PRO A 76 -11.46 -16.22 18.19
C PRO A 76 -10.61 -17.35 17.58
N VAL A 77 -9.28 -17.20 17.54
CA VAL A 77 -8.36 -18.27 17.09
C VAL A 77 -8.69 -19.61 17.79
N PRO A 78 -8.80 -20.74 17.05
CA PRO A 78 -9.13 -22.03 17.65
C PRO A 78 -8.13 -22.39 18.77
N PRO A 79 -8.58 -22.93 19.92
CA PRO A 79 -7.69 -23.21 21.06
C PRO A 79 -6.49 -24.09 20.71
N SER A 80 -6.68 -25.11 19.86
CA SER A 80 -5.63 -26.02 19.39
C SER A 80 -4.57 -25.32 18.54
N ILE A 81 -4.99 -24.44 17.64
CA ILE A 81 -4.11 -23.59 16.82
C ILE A 81 -3.36 -22.62 17.72
N ARG A 82 -4.08 -21.93 18.61
CA ARG A 82 -3.53 -20.95 19.55
C ARG A 82 -2.42 -21.56 20.38
N GLU A 83 -2.65 -22.72 20.99
CA GLU A 83 -1.67 -23.39 21.85
C GLU A 83 -0.35 -23.67 21.11
N GLN A 84 -0.43 -24.14 19.87
CA GLN A 84 0.74 -24.46 19.06
C GLN A 84 1.54 -23.23 18.64
N LEU A 85 0.86 -22.09 18.45
CA LEU A 85 1.46 -20.85 17.99
C LEU A 85 2.00 -19.94 19.11
N LEU A 86 1.78 -20.28 20.39
CA LEU A 86 2.30 -19.54 21.55
C LEU A 86 3.84 -19.43 21.58
N SER A 87 4.55 -20.32 20.88
CA SER A 87 6.01 -20.27 20.78
C SER A 87 6.53 -19.29 19.70
N TYR A 88 5.65 -18.80 18.83
CA TYR A 88 6.00 -17.91 17.70
C TYR A 88 5.42 -16.49 17.85
N TYR A 89 4.30 -16.36 18.58
CA TYR A 89 3.55 -15.13 18.72
C TYR A 89 3.14 -14.89 20.19
N ASP A 90 3.13 -13.63 20.60
CA ASP A 90 2.73 -13.24 21.95
C ASP A 90 1.23 -13.49 22.19
N ARG A 91 0.87 -13.79 23.44
CA ARG A 91 -0.52 -14.08 23.84
C ARG A 91 -1.49 -12.95 23.47
N GLU A 92 -1.08 -11.71 23.67
CA GLU A 92 -1.90 -10.53 23.34
C GLU A 92 -2.19 -10.43 21.83
N LEU A 93 -1.29 -10.92 20.97
CA LEU A 93 -1.55 -11.00 19.54
C LEU A 93 -2.62 -12.04 19.26
N LEU A 94 -2.42 -13.26 19.76
CA LEU A 94 -3.34 -14.38 19.54
C LEU A 94 -4.75 -14.13 20.10
N ASP A 95 -4.86 -13.43 21.24
CA ASP A 95 -6.13 -13.15 21.90
C ASP A 95 -6.95 -12.04 21.21
N ALA A 96 -6.27 -11.14 20.49
CA ALA A 96 -6.92 -10.07 19.74
C ALA A 96 -7.47 -10.56 18.39
N VAL A 97 -6.81 -11.54 17.77
CA VAL A 97 -7.13 -11.98 16.41
C VAL A 97 -8.47 -12.70 16.35
N ARG A 98 -9.19 -12.43 15.27
CA ARG A 98 -10.48 -13.05 14.94
C ARG A 98 -10.40 -13.72 13.59
N PHE A 99 -11.28 -14.68 13.35
CA PHE A 99 -11.41 -15.29 12.04
C PHE A 99 -12.85 -15.54 11.61
N ARG A 100 -12.99 -15.73 10.30
CA ARG A 100 -14.22 -16.13 9.62
C ARG A 100 -13.88 -17.13 8.51
N VAL A 101 -14.84 -17.99 8.20
CA VAL A 101 -14.82 -18.87 7.03
C VAL A 101 -15.92 -18.42 6.04
N GLY A 102 -15.68 -18.57 4.73
CA GLY A 102 -16.70 -18.33 3.70
C GLY A 102 -16.85 -16.87 3.24
N GLY A 103 -15.81 -16.04 3.43
CA GLY A 103 -15.74 -14.67 2.88
C GLY A 103 -15.30 -14.65 1.42
N HIS A 104 -16.05 -15.31 0.53
CA HIS A 104 -15.68 -15.46 -0.88
C HIS A 104 -15.57 -14.11 -1.59
N GLU A 105 -16.44 -13.14 -1.30
CA GLU A 105 -16.36 -11.80 -1.88
C GLU A 105 -15.06 -11.10 -1.51
N GLU A 106 -14.68 -11.14 -0.23
CA GLU A 106 -13.42 -10.57 0.25
C GLU A 106 -12.22 -11.29 -0.39
N LEU A 107 -12.27 -12.62 -0.50
CA LEU A 107 -11.20 -13.41 -1.10
C LEU A 107 -11.07 -13.22 -2.61
N ASP A 108 -12.18 -13.08 -3.35
CA ASP A 108 -12.15 -12.86 -4.79
C ASP A 108 -11.57 -11.48 -5.11
N VAL A 109 -11.90 -10.46 -4.31
CA VAL A 109 -11.28 -9.14 -4.43
C VAL A 109 -9.81 -9.20 -4.02
N ALA A 110 -9.45 -9.97 -3.00
CA ALA A 110 -8.05 -10.21 -2.65
C ALA A 110 -7.30 -10.87 -3.83
N THR A 111 -7.84 -11.92 -4.44
CA THR A 111 -7.27 -12.54 -5.64
C THR A 111 -7.03 -11.51 -6.76
N ALA A 112 -7.98 -10.62 -7.00
CA ALA A 112 -7.85 -9.58 -8.02
C ALA A 112 -6.80 -8.52 -7.65
N MET A 113 -6.77 -8.05 -6.39
CA MET A 113 -5.85 -7.00 -5.94
C MET A 113 -4.41 -7.51 -5.75
N LEU A 114 -4.26 -8.74 -5.27
CA LEU A 114 -2.97 -9.37 -5.00
C LEU A 114 -2.43 -10.14 -6.22
N GLN A 115 -3.23 -10.27 -7.27
CA GLN A 115 -2.93 -11.06 -8.47
C GLN A 115 -2.53 -12.52 -8.17
N ASN A 116 -3.06 -13.07 -7.08
CA ASN A 116 -2.76 -14.42 -6.63
C ASN A 116 -4.04 -15.30 -6.72
N PRO A 117 -4.09 -16.28 -7.65
CA PRO A 117 -5.27 -17.13 -7.80
C PRO A 117 -5.48 -18.09 -6.63
N ASP A 118 -4.45 -18.36 -5.83
CA ASP A 118 -4.45 -19.44 -4.85
C ASP A 118 -4.56 -18.93 -3.39
N VAL A 119 -5.17 -17.76 -3.20
CA VAL A 119 -5.41 -17.17 -1.87
C VAL A 119 -6.33 -18.10 -1.04
N GLN A 120 -5.77 -18.78 -0.05
CA GLN A 120 -6.51 -19.64 0.89
C GLN A 120 -7.03 -18.86 2.10
N ALA A 121 -6.31 -17.81 2.51
CA ALA A 121 -6.72 -16.90 3.55
C ALA A 121 -6.24 -15.48 3.24
N VAL A 122 -6.87 -14.49 3.88
CA VAL A 122 -6.42 -13.10 3.83
C VAL A 122 -6.53 -12.45 5.20
N THR A 123 -5.48 -11.74 5.59
CA THR A 123 -5.46 -10.97 6.84
C THR A 123 -5.89 -9.52 6.62
N LEU A 124 -6.97 -9.15 7.31
CA LEU A 124 -7.59 -7.83 7.33
C LEU A 124 -7.37 -7.17 8.70
N VAL A 125 -6.17 -6.62 8.90
CA VAL A 125 -5.69 -6.04 10.17
C VAL A 125 -5.54 -7.09 11.28
N ASP A 126 -6.63 -7.40 11.99
CA ASP A 126 -6.72 -8.37 13.09
C ASP A 126 -7.77 -9.47 12.81
N VAL A 127 -8.37 -9.47 11.61
CA VAL A 127 -9.35 -10.47 11.17
C VAL A 127 -8.78 -11.29 10.03
N VAL A 128 -8.69 -12.60 10.19
CA VAL A 128 -8.28 -13.53 9.14
C VAL A 128 -9.52 -14.15 8.50
N VAL A 129 -9.64 -14.04 7.18
CA VAL A 129 -10.74 -14.65 6.43
C VAL A 129 -10.19 -15.85 5.68
N PHE A 130 -10.66 -17.05 6.05
CA PHE A 130 -10.31 -18.31 5.41
C PHE A 130 -11.33 -18.68 4.35
N ARG A 131 -10.86 -19.32 3.28
CA ARG A 131 -11.69 -19.86 2.20
C ARG A 131 -12.55 -21.02 2.67
N ASN A 132 -11.96 -21.95 3.41
CA ASN A 132 -12.63 -23.15 3.90
C ASN A 132 -12.38 -23.37 5.40
N GLU A 133 -13.19 -24.23 6.01
CA GLU A 133 -13.16 -24.51 7.44
C GLU A 133 -11.96 -25.37 7.83
N GLU A 134 -11.51 -26.25 6.93
CA GLU A 134 -10.39 -27.16 7.18
C GLU A 134 -9.10 -26.40 7.45
N ASP A 135 -8.77 -25.44 6.58
CA ASP A 135 -7.62 -24.56 6.73
C ASP A 135 -7.69 -23.75 8.04
N ALA A 136 -8.89 -23.23 8.34
CA ALA A 136 -9.11 -22.41 9.54
C ALA A 136 -8.98 -23.20 10.85
N GLU A 137 -9.30 -24.50 10.85
CA GLU A 137 -9.29 -25.32 12.06
C GLU A 137 -8.03 -26.18 12.21
N LEU A 138 -7.36 -26.52 11.10
CA LEU A 138 -6.28 -27.52 11.08
C LEU A 138 -4.93 -26.99 10.55
N ASP A 139 -4.91 -25.99 9.68
CA ASP A 139 -3.64 -25.52 9.07
C ASP A 139 -2.92 -24.50 9.94
N ILE A 140 -2.15 -25.00 10.90
CA ILE A 140 -1.34 -24.20 11.82
C ILE A 140 -0.27 -23.39 11.07
N ALA A 141 0.25 -23.91 9.95
CA ALA A 141 1.29 -23.22 9.19
C ALA A 141 0.72 -22.02 8.44
N LEU A 142 -0.45 -22.18 7.80
CA LEU A 142 -1.19 -21.07 7.21
C LEU A 142 -1.58 -20.03 8.26
N TRP A 143 -2.05 -20.45 9.43
CA TRP A 143 -2.27 -19.50 10.54
C TRP A 143 -1.01 -18.72 10.91
N ALA A 144 0.16 -19.36 10.91
CA ALA A 144 1.41 -18.68 11.20
C ALA A 144 1.78 -17.63 10.14
N HIS A 145 1.44 -17.87 8.87
CA HIS A 145 1.55 -16.88 7.80
C HIS A 145 0.64 -15.67 8.08
N GLU A 146 -0.64 -15.92 8.31
CA GLU A 146 -1.64 -14.86 8.50
C GLU A 146 -1.37 -14.02 9.75
N LEU A 147 -0.94 -14.64 10.85
CA LEU A 147 -0.53 -13.91 12.06
C LEU A 147 0.72 -13.06 11.86
N HIS A 148 1.57 -13.39 10.88
CA HIS A 148 2.69 -12.54 10.49
C HIS A 148 2.17 -11.23 9.92
N HIS A 149 1.15 -11.27 9.05
CA HIS A 149 0.51 -10.06 8.55
C HIS A 149 -0.16 -9.27 9.66
N VAL A 150 -0.79 -9.91 10.65
CA VAL A 150 -1.32 -9.20 11.85
C VAL A 150 -0.20 -8.42 12.56
N ARG A 151 0.99 -9.03 12.72
CA ARG A 151 2.15 -8.35 13.30
C ARG A 151 2.60 -7.17 12.44
N GLN A 152 2.65 -7.32 11.12
CA GLN A 152 2.98 -6.24 10.19
C GLN A 152 1.97 -5.08 10.28
N TYR A 153 0.67 -5.36 10.36
CA TYR A 153 -0.35 -4.34 10.59
C TYR A 153 -0.17 -3.62 11.93
N ARG A 154 0.17 -4.33 13.00
CA ARG A 154 0.45 -3.70 14.31
C ARG A 154 1.68 -2.78 14.25
N GLN A 155 2.70 -3.16 13.48
CA GLN A 155 3.95 -2.39 13.38
C GLN A 155 3.84 -1.19 12.44
N TRP A 156 3.11 -1.33 11.33
CA TRP A 156 3.11 -0.35 10.24
C TRP A 156 1.80 0.44 10.13
N GLY A 157 0.73 -0.03 10.78
CA GLY A 157 -0.63 0.42 10.51
C GLY A 157 -1.13 -0.05 9.14
N SER A 158 -2.43 0.12 8.87
CA SER A 158 -3.06 -0.25 7.59
C SER A 158 -2.46 0.52 6.41
N ALA A 159 -2.26 1.83 6.57
CA ALA A 159 -1.66 2.67 5.53
C ALA A 159 -0.22 2.25 5.21
N GLY A 160 0.59 1.98 6.24
CA GLY A 160 1.98 1.58 6.08
C GLY A 160 2.12 0.18 5.49
N PHE A 161 1.19 -0.73 5.82
CA PHE A 161 1.09 -2.04 5.18
C PHE A 161 0.76 -1.88 3.69
N ALA A 162 -0.31 -1.15 3.35
CA ALA A 162 -0.76 -0.98 1.98
C ALA A 162 0.32 -0.34 1.09
N GLN A 163 1.02 0.69 1.58
CA GLN A 163 2.14 1.31 0.85
C GLN A 163 3.28 0.33 0.56
N ARG A 164 3.65 -0.52 1.52
CA ARG A 164 4.71 -1.51 1.34
C ARG A 164 4.27 -2.58 0.35
N TYR A 165 3.07 -3.10 0.53
CA TYR A 165 2.50 -4.14 -0.34
C TYR A 165 2.40 -3.67 -1.79
N THR A 166 1.91 -2.46 -2.03
CA THR A 166 1.78 -1.91 -3.38
C THR A 166 3.14 -1.63 -4.04
N ARG A 167 4.18 -1.31 -3.25
CA ARG A 167 5.53 -1.06 -3.78
C ARG A 167 6.31 -2.33 -4.04
N ASP A 168 6.25 -3.27 -3.12
CA ASP A 168 7.01 -4.51 -3.11
C ASP A 168 6.28 -5.55 -2.26
N PHE A 169 5.39 -6.31 -2.89
CA PHE A 169 4.62 -7.34 -2.20
C PHE A 169 5.53 -8.49 -1.75
N GLU A 170 6.61 -8.81 -2.48
CA GLU A 170 7.52 -9.89 -2.13
C GLU A 170 8.23 -9.62 -0.80
N ALA A 171 8.61 -8.36 -0.54
CA ALA A 171 9.17 -7.96 0.74
C ALA A 171 8.18 -8.06 1.92
N VAL A 172 6.87 -8.05 1.64
CA VAL A 172 5.81 -8.23 2.65
C VAL A 172 5.48 -9.70 2.87
N GLU A 173 5.35 -10.47 1.78
CA GLU A 173 4.97 -11.89 1.76
C GLU A 173 6.13 -12.82 2.17
N GLY A 174 7.36 -12.53 1.76
CA GLY A 174 8.53 -13.36 2.00
C GLY A 174 8.72 -13.75 3.49
N PRO A 175 8.75 -12.77 4.42
CA PRO A 175 8.83 -13.07 5.85
C PRO A 175 7.64 -13.87 6.41
N ALA A 176 6.44 -13.73 5.83
CA ALA A 176 5.27 -14.52 6.23
C ALA A 176 5.42 -15.99 5.77
N TYR A 177 5.88 -16.21 4.54
CA TYR A 177 6.21 -17.55 4.05
C TYR A 177 7.37 -18.20 4.82
N ASP A 178 8.39 -17.44 5.22
CA ASP A 178 9.49 -17.96 6.02
C ASP A 178 8.99 -18.55 7.35
N VAL A 179 8.08 -17.84 8.03
CA VAL A 179 7.47 -18.32 9.27
C VAL A 179 6.56 -19.52 9.01
N GLN A 180 5.76 -19.51 7.95
CA GLN A 180 4.94 -20.65 7.55
C GLN A 180 5.80 -21.91 7.35
N LEU A 181 6.90 -21.79 6.61
CA LEU A 181 7.84 -22.88 6.35
C LEU A 181 8.57 -23.33 7.62
N GLN A 182 8.88 -22.41 8.54
CA GLN A 182 9.43 -22.76 9.84
C GLN A 182 8.42 -23.60 10.65
N VAL A 183 7.20 -23.10 10.82
CA VAL A 183 6.14 -23.77 11.60
C VAL A 183 5.81 -25.13 11.01
N ALA A 184 5.65 -25.24 9.68
CA ALA A 184 5.40 -26.51 9.01
C ALA A 184 6.52 -27.53 9.24
N ARG A 185 7.79 -27.09 9.29
CA ARG A 185 8.92 -27.98 9.62
C ARG A 185 8.88 -28.44 11.06
N ASP A 186 8.57 -27.56 12.00
CA ASP A 186 8.60 -27.85 13.42
C ASP A 186 7.42 -28.74 13.84
N ILE A 187 6.25 -28.61 13.21
CA ILE A 187 5.10 -29.52 13.41
C ILE A 187 5.44 -30.93 12.94
N ARG A 188 6.06 -31.09 11.76
CA ARG A 188 6.44 -32.42 11.23
C ARG A 188 7.47 -33.16 12.07
N ARG A 189 8.16 -32.47 12.98
CA ARG A 189 9.20 -33.03 13.85
C ARG A 189 8.69 -33.45 15.23
N ARG A 190 7.43 -33.12 15.55
CA ARG A 190 6.77 -33.52 16.80
C ARG A 190 6.07 -34.85 16.61
#